data_AF-A0A1V4YLD4-F1
#
_entry.id   AF-A0A1V4YLD4-F1
#
_cell.length_a   1.000
_cell.length_b   1.000
_cell.length_c   1.000
_cell.angle_alpha   90.00
_cell.angle_beta   90.00
_cell.angle_gamma   90.00
#
_symmetry.space_group_name_H-M   'P 1'
#
loop_
_entity.id
_entity.type
_entity.pdbx_description
1 polymer ?
#
loop_
_entity_poly.entity_id
_entity_poly.type
_entity_poly.pdbx_seq_one_letter_code
_entity_poly.pdbx_strand_id
1 'polypeptide(L)'
;MAYWICEKCKLHIPTTSQHKINKKCKCGGQLIWHDKLPQNSEEEESYYYKEISPFMHKIIKGYESAISRIILNCVDEVYFPVSTKITMLILQGNLTPFITKYQLNELETYSMLSNFTQKQLLTILDTLITYNFLKLEHQSRYSDKPVSNLRDEGMNYVSILKLTNEGEAFLNSDENMYLGFLDKLGILKG
;
A
#
# COMPACT_ATOMS: atom_id res chain seq x y z
N MET A 1 7.15 32.15 -12.83
CA MET A 1 6.11 31.30 -13.45
C MET A 1 4.78 31.99 -13.21
N ALA A 2 3.94 32.14 -14.24
CA ALA A 2 2.65 32.81 -14.12
C ALA A 2 1.55 31.83 -13.69
N TYR A 3 0.46 32.34 -13.14
CA TYR A 3 -0.63 31.52 -12.59
C TYR A 3 -2.00 32.11 -12.91
N TRP A 4 -2.98 31.24 -13.08
CA TRP A 4 -4.39 31.57 -12.90
C TRP A 4 -4.83 31.16 -11.50
N ILE A 5 -5.38 32.09 -10.72
CA ILE A 5 -5.81 31.87 -9.35
C ILE A 5 -7.33 32.02 -9.29
N CYS A 6 -8.03 31.01 -8.77
CA CYS A 6 -9.47 31.13 -8.55
C CYS A 6 -9.77 32.03 -7.34
N GLU A 7 -10.60 33.06 -7.50
CA GLU A 7 -10.93 33.94 -6.37
C GLU A 7 -11.66 33.23 -5.24
N LYS A 8 -12.47 32.22 -5.57
CA LYS A 8 -13.35 31.50 -4.65
C LYS A 8 -12.66 30.35 -3.91
N CYS A 9 -11.95 29.48 -4.64
CA CYS A 9 -11.32 28.28 -4.04
C CYS A 9 -9.80 28.33 -4.06
N LYS A 10 -9.21 29.49 -4.41
CA LYS A 10 -7.76 29.75 -4.44
C LYS A 10 -6.95 28.72 -5.23
N LEU A 11 -7.58 28.04 -6.20
CA LEU A 11 -6.91 27.07 -7.07
C LEU A 11 -5.87 27.79 -7.93
N HIS A 12 -4.62 27.34 -7.83
CA HIS A 12 -3.49 27.83 -8.63
C HIS A 12 -3.29 26.93 -9.86
N ILE A 13 -3.36 27.51 -11.06
CA ILE A 13 -3.12 26.82 -12.33
C ILE A 13 -1.89 27.46 -12.99
N PRO A 14 -0.74 26.77 -13.02
CA PRO A 14 0.45 27.29 -13.67
C PRO A 14 0.20 27.51 -15.17
N THR A 15 0.73 28.62 -15.70
CA THR A 15 0.60 28.96 -17.12
C THR A 15 1.87 29.64 -17.63
N THR A 16 2.12 29.48 -18.92
CA THR A 16 3.16 30.20 -19.67
C THR A 16 2.58 31.35 -20.51
N SER A 17 1.25 31.53 -20.53
CA SER A 17 0.55 32.53 -21.34
C SER A 17 -0.48 33.33 -20.55
N GLN A 18 -0.59 34.61 -20.88
CA GLN A 18 -1.60 35.57 -20.39
C GLN A 18 -2.92 35.49 -21.18
N HIS A 19 -3.02 34.63 -22.20
CA HIS A 19 -4.26 34.49 -22.97
C HIS A 19 -5.43 34.13 -22.05
N LYS A 20 -6.48 34.96 -22.09
CA LYS A 20 -7.71 34.77 -21.31
C LYS A 20 -8.23 33.36 -21.50
N ILE A 21 -8.14 32.55 -20.44
CA ILE A 21 -8.85 31.28 -20.40
C ILE A 21 -10.32 31.61 -20.14
N ASN A 22 -11.19 31.40 -21.12
CA ASN A 22 -12.65 31.53 -20.97
C ASN A 22 -13.27 30.40 -20.11
N LYS A 23 -12.49 29.79 -19.20
CA LYS A 23 -12.96 28.71 -18.33
C LYS A 23 -13.18 29.25 -16.93
N LYS A 24 -14.38 29.06 -16.41
CA LYS A 24 -14.67 29.20 -14.98
C LYS A 24 -13.95 28.10 -14.22
N CYS A 25 -13.53 28.37 -12.99
CA CYS A 25 -13.08 27.32 -12.09
C CYS A 25 -14.22 26.31 -11.87
N LYS A 26 -13.90 25.05 -11.59
CA LYS A 26 -14.90 24.00 -11.31
C LYS A 26 -15.82 24.34 -10.14
N CYS A 27 -15.39 25.20 -9.21
CA CYS A 27 -16.20 25.70 -8.10
C CYS A 27 -17.18 26.84 -8.48
N GLY A 28 -17.21 27.22 -9.77
CA GLY A 28 -17.97 28.36 -10.31
C GLY A 28 -17.27 29.71 -10.17
N GLY A 29 -16.12 29.78 -9.49
CA GLY A 29 -15.36 31.02 -9.29
C GLY A 29 -14.61 31.50 -10.53
N GLN A 30 -14.34 32.80 -10.58
CA GLN A 30 -13.56 33.43 -11.63
C GLN A 30 -12.06 33.14 -11.43
N LEU A 31 -11.34 32.94 -12.54
CA LEU A 31 -9.89 32.81 -12.56
C LEU A 31 -9.27 34.17 -12.87
N ILE A 32 -8.38 34.64 -12.00
CA ILE A 32 -7.59 35.85 -12.18
C ILE A 32 -6.16 35.48 -12.53
N TRP A 33 -5.59 36.16 -13.53
CA TRP A 33 -4.22 35.94 -13.93
C TRP A 33 -3.26 36.74 -13.04
N HIS A 34 -2.15 36.11 -12.66
CA HIS A 34 -1.05 36.74 -11.95
C HIS A 34 0.28 36.39 -12.64
N ASP A 35 1.15 37.40 -12.78
CA ASP A 35 2.48 37.30 -13.35
C ASP A 35 3.46 36.55 -12.44
N LYS A 36 3.22 36.62 -11.13
CA LYS A 36 3.92 35.88 -10.06
C LYS A 36 2.92 35.47 -8.99
N LEU A 37 3.25 34.46 -8.18
CA LEU A 37 2.48 34.18 -6.96
C LEU A 37 2.46 35.44 -6.08
N PRO A 38 1.28 35.91 -5.62
CA PRO A 38 1.20 37.06 -4.73
C PRO A 38 2.05 36.82 -3.48
N GLN A 39 3.01 37.71 -3.20
CA GLN A 39 3.98 37.55 -2.11
C GLN A 39 3.44 37.93 -0.71
N ASN A 40 2.14 38.21 -0.58
CA ASN A 40 1.51 38.66 0.67
C ASN A 40 0.67 37.56 1.34
N SER A 41 1.18 36.34 1.37
CA SER A 41 0.74 35.33 2.34
C SER A 41 1.95 34.95 3.19
N GLU A 42 2.24 35.78 4.20
CA GLU A 42 2.93 35.33 5.40
C GLU A 42 1.99 34.38 6.16
N GLU A 43 1.75 33.20 5.59
CA GLU A 43 1.02 32.10 6.21
C GLU A 43 1.16 30.91 5.26
N GLU A 44 2.11 30.04 5.63
CA GLU A 44 2.24 28.63 5.27
C GLU A 44 2.40 28.29 3.78
N GLU A 45 3.40 27.47 3.50
CA GLU A 45 3.48 26.65 2.29
C GLU A 45 2.29 25.65 2.27
N SER A 46 1.07 26.17 2.13
CA SER A 46 -0.13 25.41 1.89
C SER A 46 -0.09 24.99 0.42
N TYR A 47 0.65 23.91 0.17
CA TYR A 47 0.38 23.05 -0.98
C TYR A 47 -1.11 22.72 -0.90
N TYR A 48 -1.94 23.35 -1.73
CA TYR A 48 -3.37 23.05 -1.81
C TYR A 48 -3.52 21.64 -2.36
N TYR A 49 -3.48 20.67 -1.45
CA TYR A 49 -3.79 19.30 -1.73
C TYR A 49 -5.26 19.22 -2.11
N LYS A 50 -5.51 18.68 -3.29
CA LYS A 50 -6.87 18.47 -3.77
C LYS A 50 -7.48 17.36 -2.92
N GLU A 51 -8.38 17.73 -2.01
CA GLU A 51 -9.14 16.76 -1.22
C GLU A 51 -9.68 15.64 -2.12
N ILE A 52 -9.37 14.40 -1.75
CA ILE A 52 -9.80 13.21 -2.47
C ILE A 52 -11.32 13.16 -2.40
N SER A 53 -12.00 13.05 -3.54
CA SER A 53 -13.46 13.04 -3.55
C SER A 53 -14.00 11.78 -2.84
N PRO A 54 -15.23 11.81 -2.29
CA PRO A 54 -15.83 10.63 -1.67
C PRO A 54 -15.89 9.41 -2.60
N PHE A 55 -16.09 9.64 -3.90
CA PHE A 55 -16.04 8.60 -4.92
C PHE A 55 -14.64 7.98 -5.06
N MET A 56 -13.60 8.81 -5.10
CA MET A 56 -12.21 8.31 -5.15
C MET A 56 -11.83 7.56 -3.87
N HIS A 57 -12.27 8.02 -2.70
CA HIS A 57 -12.10 7.28 -1.44
C HIS A 57 -12.73 5.88 -1.51
N LYS A 58 -13.93 5.74 -2.09
CA LYS A 58 -14.57 4.44 -2.28
C LYS A 58 -13.73 3.52 -3.18
N ILE A 59 -13.19 4.06 -4.28
CA ILE A 59 -12.30 3.30 -5.18
C ILE A 59 -11.05 2.85 -4.45
N ILE A 60 -10.40 3.77 -3.71
CA ILE A 60 -9.18 3.47 -2.96
C ILE A 60 -9.44 2.37 -1.94
N LYS A 61 -10.52 2.45 -1.14
CA LYS A 61 -10.91 1.41 -0.20
C LYS A 61 -11.07 0.04 -0.87
N GLY A 62 -11.77 0.01 -2.01
CA GLY A 62 -11.97 -1.22 -2.78
C GLY A 62 -10.66 -1.82 -3.29
N TYR A 63 -9.78 -0.97 -3.84
CA TYR A 63 -8.45 -1.39 -4.31
C TYR A 63 -7.61 -1.95 -3.17
N GLU A 64 -7.51 -1.20 -2.06
CA GLU A 64 -6.68 -1.62 -0.93
C GLU A 64 -7.17 -2.93 -0.31
N SER A 65 -8.48 -3.06 -0.17
CA SER A 65 -9.10 -4.28 0.34
C SER A 65 -8.91 -5.47 -0.60
N ALA A 66 -9.01 -5.28 -1.92
CA ALA A 66 -8.79 -6.34 -2.89
C ALA A 66 -7.36 -6.89 -2.84
N ILE A 67 -6.35 -6.01 -2.86
CA ILE A 67 -4.94 -6.42 -2.75
C ILE A 67 -4.68 -7.13 -1.42
N SER A 68 -5.29 -6.64 -0.34
CA SER A 68 -5.15 -7.23 0.98
C SER A 68 -5.74 -8.63 1.03
N ARG A 69 -6.94 -8.84 0.48
CA ARG A 69 -7.56 -10.17 0.37
C ARG A 69 -6.71 -11.14 -0.44
N ILE A 70 -6.10 -10.71 -1.55
CA ILE A 70 -5.16 -11.56 -2.32
C ILE A 70 -4.01 -12.04 -1.43
N ILE A 71 -3.43 -11.15 -0.61
CA ILE A 71 -2.32 -11.50 0.28
C ILE A 71 -2.79 -12.43 1.41
N LEU A 72 -3.94 -12.16 2.02
CA LEU A 72 -4.48 -13.01 3.08
C LEU A 72 -4.85 -14.40 2.54
N ASN A 73 -5.47 -14.47 1.36
CA ASN A 73 -5.77 -15.73 0.68
C ASN A 73 -4.49 -16.50 0.35
N CYS A 74 -3.41 -15.83 -0.05
CA CYS A 74 -2.13 -16.48 -0.29
C CYS A 74 -1.55 -17.10 1.00
N VAL A 75 -1.74 -16.46 2.15
CA VAL A 75 -1.31 -17.03 3.44
C VAL A 75 -2.20 -18.21 3.85
N ASP A 76 -3.50 -18.15 3.55
CA ASP A 76 -4.48 -19.20 3.85
C ASP A 76 -4.34 -20.45 2.95
N GLU A 77 -4.08 -20.24 1.65
CA GLU A 77 -3.89 -21.29 0.64
C GLU A 77 -2.66 -22.17 0.93
N VAL A 78 -1.64 -21.63 1.60
CA VAL A 78 -0.40 -22.37 1.86
C VAL A 78 -0.59 -23.26 3.09
N TYR A 79 -0.65 -24.58 2.85
CA TYR A 79 -0.85 -25.62 3.87
C TYR A 79 0.26 -25.77 4.92
N PHE A 80 1.31 -24.95 4.88
CA PHE A 80 2.41 -24.98 5.83
C PHE A 80 3.01 -23.59 6.10
N PRO A 81 3.66 -23.39 7.25
CA PRO A 81 4.33 -22.14 7.59
C PRO A 81 5.33 -21.66 6.54
N VAL A 82 5.09 -20.50 5.94
CA VAL A 82 6.03 -19.83 5.03
C VAL A 82 6.47 -18.48 5.57
N SER A 83 7.72 -18.15 5.26
CA SER A 83 8.28 -16.84 5.60
C SER A 83 7.69 -15.74 4.74
N THR A 84 7.70 -14.49 5.24
CA THR A 84 7.37 -13.27 4.49
C THR A 84 8.02 -13.22 3.11
N LYS A 85 9.29 -13.64 3.01
CA LYS A 85 10.03 -13.67 1.75
C LYS A 85 9.40 -14.64 0.74
N ILE A 86 9.05 -15.85 1.18
CA ILE A 86 8.43 -16.85 0.30
C ILE A 86 7.04 -16.40 -0.13
N THR A 87 6.22 -15.86 0.78
CA THR A 87 4.91 -15.29 0.45
C THR A 87 5.03 -14.22 -0.64
N MET A 88 5.98 -13.29 -0.53
CA MET A 88 6.22 -12.29 -1.59
C MET A 88 6.64 -12.94 -2.92
N LEU A 89 7.47 -13.99 -2.90
CA LEU A 89 7.87 -14.69 -4.14
C LEU A 89 6.68 -15.39 -4.81
N ILE A 90 5.76 -15.99 -4.04
CA ILE A 90 4.51 -16.58 -4.56
C ILE A 90 3.68 -15.50 -5.25
N LEU A 91 3.37 -14.41 -4.54
CA LEU A 91 2.54 -13.32 -5.04
C LEU A 91 3.13 -12.64 -6.29
N GLN A 92 4.45 -12.56 -6.39
CA GLN A 92 5.14 -12.02 -7.56
C GLN A 92 5.25 -13.02 -8.73
N GLY A 93 5.02 -14.31 -8.50
CA GLY A 93 5.18 -15.35 -9.52
C GLY A 93 6.64 -15.71 -9.79
N ASN A 94 7.52 -15.55 -8.79
CA ASN A 94 8.95 -15.85 -8.92
C ASN A 94 9.22 -17.34 -8.70
N LEU A 95 9.69 -18.03 -9.73
CA LEU A 95 10.05 -19.43 -9.64
C LEU A 95 11.39 -19.61 -8.91
N THR A 96 11.39 -20.42 -7.85
CA THR A 96 12.60 -20.81 -7.11
C THR A 96 12.56 -22.31 -6.81
N PRO A 97 13.69 -22.96 -6.50
CA PRO A 97 13.69 -24.38 -6.15
C PRO A 97 12.73 -24.73 -5.02
N PHE A 98 12.52 -23.81 -4.06
CA PHE A 98 11.53 -23.99 -3.00
C PHE A 98 10.10 -23.97 -3.54
N ILE A 99 9.75 -22.95 -4.33
CA ILE A 99 8.41 -22.83 -4.96
C ILE A 99 8.09 -24.07 -5.79
N THR A 100 9.03 -24.51 -6.63
CA THR A 100 8.85 -25.71 -7.48
C THR A 100 8.74 -26.99 -6.66
N LYS A 101 9.60 -27.18 -5.65
CA LYS A 101 9.61 -28.37 -4.79
C LYS A 101 8.27 -28.58 -4.07
N TYR A 102 7.64 -27.49 -3.64
CA TYR A 102 6.38 -27.53 -2.90
C TYR A 102 5.16 -27.20 -3.77
N GLN A 103 5.31 -27.19 -5.10
CA GLN A 103 4.24 -26.90 -6.07
C GLN A 103 3.48 -25.59 -5.79
N LEU A 104 4.14 -24.60 -5.18
CA LEU A 104 3.52 -23.32 -4.80
C LEU A 104 3.18 -22.45 -6.02
N ASN A 105 3.65 -22.83 -7.20
CA ASN A 105 3.28 -22.24 -8.49
C ASN A 105 1.91 -22.71 -9.00
N GLU A 106 1.25 -23.65 -8.33
CA GLU A 106 -0.11 -24.13 -8.66
C GLU A 106 -1.19 -23.41 -7.84
N LEU A 107 -0.80 -22.55 -6.89
CA LEU A 107 -1.71 -21.76 -6.07
C LEU A 107 -2.48 -20.73 -6.91
N GLU A 108 -3.75 -20.48 -6.57
CA GLU A 108 -4.57 -19.48 -7.27
C GLU A 108 -3.98 -18.07 -7.14
N THR A 109 -3.35 -17.80 -6.01
CA THR A 109 -2.70 -16.52 -5.71
C THR A 109 -1.32 -16.35 -6.36
N TYR A 110 -0.77 -17.37 -7.01
CA TYR A 110 0.54 -17.29 -7.65
C TYR A 110 0.54 -16.23 -8.77
N SER A 111 1.52 -15.32 -8.75
CA SER A 111 1.67 -14.23 -9.73
C SER A 111 0.57 -13.15 -9.76
N MET A 112 -0.43 -13.21 -8.85
CA MET A 112 -1.53 -12.23 -8.81
C MET A 112 -1.05 -10.79 -8.56
N LEU A 113 0.13 -10.60 -7.96
CA LEU A 113 0.74 -9.30 -7.68
C LEU A 113 2.10 -9.14 -8.37
N SER A 114 2.29 -9.73 -9.55
CA SER A 114 3.54 -9.68 -10.34
C SER A 114 4.08 -8.27 -10.63
N ASN A 115 3.20 -7.26 -10.69
CA ASN A 115 3.59 -5.87 -10.93
C ASN A 115 4.06 -5.11 -9.68
N PHE A 116 3.98 -5.72 -8.48
CA PHE A 116 4.43 -5.09 -7.25
C PHE A 116 5.90 -5.38 -6.99
N THR A 117 6.65 -4.35 -6.62
CA THR A 117 8.02 -4.50 -6.13
C THR A 117 8.03 -5.16 -4.74
N GLN A 118 9.15 -5.78 -4.35
CA GLN A 118 9.30 -6.36 -3.01
C GLN A 118 9.09 -5.31 -1.91
N LYS A 119 9.59 -4.09 -2.11
CA LYS A 119 9.40 -2.99 -1.15
C LYS A 119 7.93 -2.63 -0.96
N GLN A 120 7.16 -2.61 -2.06
CA GLN A 120 5.73 -2.34 -2.00
C GLN A 120 4.98 -3.45 -1.25
N LEU A 121 5.25 -4.72 -1.59
CA LEU A 121 4.62 -5.85 -0.90
C LEU A 121 4.98 -5.88 0.58
N LEU A 122 6.23 -5.59 0.94
CA LEU A 122 6.65 -5.50 2.33
C LEU A 122 5.87 -4.42 3.09
N THR A 123 5.70 -3.24 2.48
CA THR A 123 4.91 -2.13 3.09
C THR A 123 3.44 -2.52 3.29
N ILE A 124 2.87 -3.28 2.36
CA ILE A 124 1.50 -3.77 2.47
C ILE A 124 1.42 -4.83 3.58
N LEU A 125 2.33 -5.80 3.61
CA LEU A 125 2.41 -6.82 4.66
C LEU A 125 2.57 -6.21 6.06
N ASP A 126 3.46 -5.23 6.21
CA ASP A 126 3.63 -4.49 7.48
C ASP A 126 2.34 -3.78 7.89
N THR A 127 1.58 -3.26 6.91
CA THR A 127 0.27 -2.67 7.16
C THR A 127 -0.74 -3.72 7.62
N LEU A 128 -0.80 -4.88 6.98
CA LEU A 128 -1.67 -5.99 7.41
C LEU A 128 -1.33 -6.50 8.81
N ILE A 129 -0.04 -6.54 9.17
CA ILE A 129 0.40 -6.86 10.53
C ILE A 129 -0.03 -5.78 11.52
N THR A 130 0.09 -4.50 11.15
CA THR A 130 -0.33 -3.37 11.98
C THR A 130 -1.84 -3.39 12.26
N TYR A 131 -2.65 -3.79 11.28
CA TYR A 131 -4.10 -3.97 11.44
C TYR A 131 -4.48 -5.30 12.09
N ASN A 132 -3.50 -6.07 12.58
CA ASN A 132 -3.69 -7.38 13.19
C ASN A 132 -4.41 -8.38 12.27
N PHE A 133 -4.26 -8.29 10.96
CA PHE A 133 -4.77 -9.28 9.99
C PHE A 133 -3.79 -10.41 9.76
N LEU A 134 -2.50 -10.12 9.93
CA LEU A 134 -1.42 -11.08 9.93
C LEU A 134 -0.64 -10.93 11.22
N LYS A 135 -0.04 -12.02 11.68
CA LYS A 135 0.95 -12.00 12.76
C LYS A 135 2.23 -12.67 12.32
N LEU A 136 3.36 -12.17 12.84
CA LEU A 136 4.64 -12.82 12.71
C LEU A 136 4.84 -13.76 13.89
N GLU A 137 5.06 -15.05 13.59
CA GLU A 137 5.50 -16.01 14.58
C GLU A 137 6.96 -16.39 14.32
N HIS A 138 7.76 -16.38 15.38
CA HIS A 138 9.14 -16.83 15.32
C HIS A 138 9.18 -18.33 15.60
N GLN A 139 9.48 -19.14 14.58
CA GLN A 139 9.87 -20.52 14.81
C GLN A 139 11.39 -20.62 14.91
N SER A 140 11.87 -21.26 15.98
CA SER A 140 13.24 -21.76 16.04
C SER A 140 13.36 -22.95 15.09
N ARG A 141 14.41 -22.97 14.27
CA ARG A 141 14.71 -24.12 13.38
C ARG A 141 15.11 -25.40 14.13
N TYR A 142 15.19 -25.35 15.46
CA TYR A 142 15.62 -26.44 16.33
C TYR A 142 14.65 -26.55 17.51
N SER A 143 13.51 -27.19 17.32
CA SER A 143 12.61 -27.55 18.43
C SER A 143 13.10 -28.78 19.20
N ASP A 144 14.00 -29.59 18.63
CA ASP A 144 14.29 -30.94 19.16
C ASP A 144 15.72 -31.13 19.69
N LYS A 145 16.52 -30.06 19.83
CA LYS A 145 17.89 -30.16 20.42
C LYS A 145 17.95 -29.50 21.79
N PRO A 146 18.51 -30.16 22.81
CA PRO A 146 18.60 -29.63 24.17
C PRO A 146 19.40 -28.32 24.20
N VAL A 147 18.89 -27.38 24.99
CA VAL A 147 19.27 -25.96 25.11
C VAL A 147 20.73 -25.75 25.57
N SER A 148 21.46 -26.80 25.95
CA SER A 148 22.80 -26.71 26.52
C SER A 148 23.93 -26.41 25.53
N ASN A 149 23.68 -26.45 24.22
CA ASN A 149 24.74 -26.32 23.20
C ASN A 149 24.65 -25.06 22.32
N LEU A 150 23.77 -24.10 22.66
CA LEU A 150 23.46 -22.94 21.81
C LEU A 150 24.16 -21.65 22.26
N ARG A 151 25.50 -21.63 22.38
CA ARG A 151 26.23 -20.40 22.70
C ARG A 151 26.92 -19.67 21.54
N ASP A 152 27.08 -20.26 20.35
CA ASP A 152 27.91 -19.61 19.32
C ASP A 152 27.41 -19.67 17.85
N GLU A 153 26.15 -20.01 17.58
CA GLU A 153 25.61 -19.92 16.21
C GLU A 153 24.33 -19.07 16.20
N GLY A 154 24.40 -17.92 15.53
CA GLY A 154 23.34 -16.94 15.41
C GLY A 154 22.00 -17.58 15.10
N MET A 155 21.03 -17.39 15.99
CA MET A 155 19.71 -17.98 15.87
C MET A 155 19.02 -17.46 14.61
N ASN A 156 19.03 -18.25 13.54
CA ASN A 156 18.29 -17.98 12.31
C ASN A 156 16.79 -18.27 12.54
N TYR A 157 16.11 -17.33 13.19
CA TYR A 157 14.66 -17.30 13.28
C TYR A 157 14.06 -17.08 11.89
N VAL A 158 13.10 -17.91 11.51
CA VAL A 158 12.27 -17.65 10.33
C VAL A 158 10.98 -17.00 10.83
N SER A 159 10.77 -15.73 10.50
CA SER A 159 9.50 -15.06 10.75
C SER A 159 8.45 -15.58 9.78
N ILE A 160 7.48 -16.32 10.30
CA ILE A 160 6.38 -16.93 9.56
C ILE A 160 5.17 -16.02 9.64
N LEU A 161 4.47 -15.86 8.53
CA LEU A 161 3.17 -15.19 8.50
C LEU A 161 2.06 -16.18 8.87
N LYS A 162 1.18 -15.77 9.78
CA LYS A 162 -0.07 -16.47 10.05
C LYS A 162 -1.24 -15.52 9.96
N LEU A 163 -2.35 -16.03 9.42
CA LEU A 163 -3.65 -15.38 9.47
C LEU A 163 -4.14 -15.31 10.92
N THR A 164 -4.70 -14.17 11.31
CA THR A 164 -5.39 -13.98 12.59
C THR A 164 -6.89 -14.16 12.42
N ASN A 165 -7.64 -14.21 13.53
CA ASN A 165 -9.10 -14.26 13.47
C ASN A 165 -9.68 -12.99 12.81
N GLU A 166 -9.06 -11.83 13.04
CA GLU A 166 -9.44 -10.57 12.42
C GLU A 166 -9.16 -10.56 10.91
N GLY A 167 -8.02 -11.15 10.50
CA GLY A 167 -7.67 -11.33 9.09
C GLY A 167 -8.64 -12.27 8.38
N GLU A 168 -9.00 -13.38 9.02
CA GLU A 168 -9.98 -14.34 8.48
C GLU A 168 -11.38 -13.72 8.39
N ALA A 169 -11.81 -12.96 9.40
CA ALA A 169 -13.07 -12.24 9.37
C ALA A 169 -13.10 -11.20 8.23
N PHE A 170 -12.00 -10.46 8.03
CA PHE A 170 -11.90 -9.50 6.93
C PHE A 170 -11.90 -10.17 5.55
N LEU A 171 -11.16 -11.28 5.39
CA LEU A 171 -11.08 -12.06 4.16
C LEU A 171 -12.47 -12.52 3.70
N ASN A 172 -13.31 -12.98 4.63
CA ASN A 172 -14.66 -13.46 4.39
C ASN A 172 -15.75 -12.38 4.40
N SER A 173 -15.38 -11.11 4.58
CA SER A 173 -16.32 -9.98 4.57
C SER A 173 -16.44 -9.34 3.20
N ASP A 174 -17.61 -8.76 2.90
CA ASP A 174 -17.82 -7.91 1.72
C ASP A 174 -17.41 -6.44 1.96
N GLU A 175 -16.99 -6.10 3.17
CA GLU A 175 -16.72 -4.72 3.56
C GLU A 175 -15.35 -4.25 3.07
N ASN A 176 -15.30 -3.07 2.45
CA ASN A 176 -14.04 -2.47 2.02
C ASN A 176 -13.58 -1.44 3.04
N MET A 177 -12.31 -1.56 3.43
CA MET A 177 -11.66 -0.71 4.40
C MET A 177 -10.54 0.12 3.75
N TYR A 178 -10.30 1.28 4.35
CA TYR A 178 -9.12 2.08 4.04
C TYR A 178 -7.98 1.61 4.95
N LEU A 179 -6.91 1.10 4.35
CA LEU A 179 -5.73 0.61 5.05
C LEU A 179 -4.58 1.62 5.00
N GLY A 180 -4.62 2.56 4.03
CA GLY A 180 -3.67 3.66 3.90
C GLY A 180 -2.28 3.22 3.43
N PHE A 181 -2.14 2.01 2.88
CA PHE A 181 -0.86 1.59 2.34
C PHE A 181 -0.53 2.33 1.05
N LEU A 182 -1.53 2.78 0.27
CA LEU A 182 -1.26 3.62 -0.90
C LEU A 182 -0.64 4.98 -0.53
N ASP A 183 -1.00 5.54 0.63
CA ASP A 183 -0.35 6.74 1.17
C ASP A 183 1.10 6.45 1.55
N LYS A 184 1.33 5.34 2.28
CA LYS A 184 2.68 4.90 2.68
C LYS A 184 3.60 4.64 1.49
N LEU A 185 3.02 4.20 0.37
CA LEU A 185 3.73 4.00 -0.89
C LEU A 185 4.00 5.30 -1.66
N GLY A 186 3.46 6.44 -1.21
CA GLY A 186 3.56 7.73 -1.88
C GLY A 186 2.81 7.78 -3.22
N ILE A 187 1.88 6.86 -3.44
CA ILE A 187 1.04 6.79 -4.64
C ILE A 187 -0.04 7.87 -4.59
N LEU A 188 -0.64 8.03 -3.41
CA LEU A 188 -1.55 9.12 -3.12
C LEU A 188 -0.71 10.29 -2.61
N LYS A 189 -0.39 11.23 -3.50
CA LYS A 189 0.07 12.56 -3.10
C LYS A 189 -1.17 13.37 -2.73
N GLY A 190 -1.68 13.08 -1.54
CA GLY A 190 -2.55 14.00 -0.81
C GLY A 190 -1.73 15.02 -0.08
#